data_AF-A0A6G4XTF9-F1
#
_entry.id   AF-A0A6G4XTF9-F1
#
_cell.length_a   1.000
_cell.length_b   1.000
_cell.length_c   1.000
_cell.angle_alpha   90.00
_cell.angle_beta   90.00
_cell.angle_gamma   90.00
#
_symmetry.space_group_name_H-M   'P 1'
#
loop_
_entity.id
_entity.type
_entity.pdbx_description
1 polymer ?
#
loop_
_entity_poly.entity_id
_entity_poly.type
_entity_poly.pdbx_seq_one_letter_code
_entity_poly.pdbx_strand_id
1 'polypeptide(L)'
;GGDGGDGGDGEGGGGDGDEPETPATGIWPRRLERANWVLLGLTAIATVITAIRYFTEDVDAGHTQRDNWAPVLVCAVLFALSLAAALLRPFLLTTKRCVLMSVAATTVFVLGTVTIWQVVNNDKNINTIVGTAVQSDADTKRVLGQYFGPKVMSGLKLIPTGLFIQGAKFTGPQEVEVNGYVWQRYTKDIPETSRAVTFPEAPDGYSMDEVYKVDLPNGQQVRGWHFNLTLRQKFSYGKYPLDKQNIWLRMWTVSAFQPEMIVPDFSSYPPWKYDRLGLDQSIVSEGWSPYYTAYSYQEHEYSMTYGVRPFSGPNVKAPDMYFNIGVARSYAGPMTGKLLQSLFIAAIMFLALFVYTKDDRRNPRFGFSTWTAISFAVSLLLVVVVDQTQIREIVGDTSLSYMEFFAIAQYVVIMGIFANAIILGTETKIRALEWRDNLLPTLLYWPLLIGLFFLFTVIVFAN
;
A
#
# COMPACT_ATOMS: atom_id res chain seq x y z
N GLY A 1 58.07 35.60 72.13
CA GLY A 1 59.54 35.68 72.13
C GLY A 1 60.07 34.28 72.03
N GLY A 2 61.05 34.03 71.15
CA GLY A 2 61.43 32.71 70.64
C GLY A 2 60.41 32.22 69.60
N ASP A 3 60.67 32.17 68.29
CA ASP A 3 61.78 31.57 67.48
C ASP A 3 61.75 30.03 67.50
N GLY A 4 61.99 29.31 66.39
CA GLY A 4 62.29 29.65 64.98
C GLY A 4 61.96 28.43 64.09
N GLY A 5 61.80 28.51 62.76
CA GLY A 5 62.88 28.45 61.74
C GLY A 5 63.48 27.03 61.63
N ASP A 6 63.64 26.35 60.48
CA ASP A 6 63.44 26.62 59.03
C ASP A 6 63.45 25.25 58.27
N GLY A 7 63.31 25.09 56.94
CA GLY A 7 63.09 26.01 55.80
C GLY A 7 63.69 25.44 54.48
N GLY A 8 62.94 25.48 53.36
CA GLY A 8 63.41 25.12 51.99
C GLY A 8 63.38 23.61 51.63
N ASP A 9 63.16 23.15 50.39
CA ASP A 9 63.00 23.77 49.04
C ASP A 9 61.98 22.94 48.20
N GLY A 10 61.38 23.43 47.09
CA GLY A 10 61.86 23.26 45.69
C GLY A 10 61.81 21.80 45.20
N GLU A 11 61.22 21.36 44.07
CA GLU A 11 60.63 21.92 42.83
C GLU A 11 59.46 20.97 42.41
N GLY A 12 58.50 21.24 41.51
CA GLY A 12 58.62 21.51 40.08
C GLY A 12 57.82 20.46 39.24
N GLY A 13 56.96 20.91 38.31
CA GLY A 13 56.20 20.06 37.37
C GLY A 13 54.80 19.62 37.85
N GLY A 14 53.75 19.57 37.01
CA GLY A 14 53.62 19.87 35.58
C GLY A 14 53.10 18.67 34.78
N GLY A 15 51.83 18.72 34.34
CA GLY A 15 51.14 17.58 33.72
C GLY A 15 50.60 16.58 34.76
N ASP A 16 49.53 15.82 34.53
CA ASP A 16 48.73 15.69 33.31
C ASP A 16 47.23 15.84 33.62
N GLY A 17 46.46 16.23 32.60
CA GLY A 17 45.01 16.12 32.65
C GLY A 17 44.60 14.68 32.35
N ASP A 18 43.70 14.12 33.16
CA ASP A 18 43.03 12.84 32.87
C ASP A 18 42.15 12.96 31.61
N GLU A 19 42.76 12.85 30.43
CA GLU A 19 42.05 12.49 29.22
C GLU A 19 41.53 11.05 29.40
N PRO A 20 40.21 10.79 29.27
CA PRO A 20 39.67 9.45 29.46
C PRO A 20 40.20 8.51 28.38
N GLU A 21 40.81 7.41 28.82
CA GLU A 21 41.52 6.41 28.01
C GLU A 21 40.87 6.15 26.64
N THR A 22 41.67 6.28 25.58
CA THR A 22 41.25 5.92 24.21
C THR A 22 40.79 4.45 24.17
N PRO A 23 39.55 4.14 23.77
CA PRO A 23 39.03 2.78 23.86
C PRO A 23 39.65 1.87 22.80
N ALA A 24 40.54 0.98 23.26
CA ALA A 24 40.93 -0.29 22.65
C ALA A 24 41.18 -0.29 21.13
N THR A 25 42.47 -0.24 20.74
CA THR A 25 42.99 -0.60 19.40
C THR A 25 42.88 -2.12 19.11
N GLY A 26 41.70 -2.68 19.33
CA GLY A 26 41.45 -4.13 19.27
C GLY A 26 41.39 -4.70 17.86
N ILE A 27 41.48 -6.02 17.79
CA ILE A 27 41.35 -6.80 16.54
C ILE A 27 39.91 -6.71 15.96
N TRP A 28 38.92 -6.43 16.81
CA TRP A 28 37.49 -6.37 16.48
C TRP A 28 37.10 -5.28 15.46
N PRO A 29 37.40 -3.97 15.67
CA PRO A 29 37.15 -2.92 14.68
C PRO A 29 37.66 -3.26 13.27
N ARG A 30 38.89 -3.78 13.17
CA ARG A 30 39.50 -4.16 11.88
C ARG A 30 38.81 -5.34 11.19
N ARG A 31 38.23 -6.28 11.95
CA ARG A 31 37.42 -7.38 11.39
C ARG A 31 36.07 -6.88 10.86
N LEU A 32 35.40 -5.99 11.60
CA LEU A 32 34.13 -5.39 11.19
C LEU A 32 34.28 -4.49 9.96
N GLU A 33 35.34 -3.67 9.91
CA GLU A 33 35.65 -2.84 8.74
C GLU A 33 35.91 -3.70 7.48
N ARG A 34 36.70 -4.78 7.60
CA ARG A 34 36.91 -5.74 6.50
C ARG A 34 35.63 -6.44 6.06
N ALA A 35 34.79 -6.86 7.00
CA ALA A 35 33.50 -7.47 6.70
C ALA A 35 32.57 -6.50 5.94
N ASN A 36 32.56 -5.22 6.31
CA ASN A 36 31.80 -4.21 5.60
C ASN A 36 32.32 -3.98 4.17
N TRP A 37 33.64 -3.99 3.93
CA TRP A 37 34.18 -3.91 2.57
C TRP A 37 33.79 -5.11 1.69
N VAL A 38 33.72 -6.32 2.25
CA VAL A 38 33.20 -7.50 1.53
C VAL A 38 31.72 -7.34 1.24
N LEU A 39 30.92 -6.92 2.22
CA LEU A 39 29.48 -6.65 2.05
C LEU A 39 29.21 -5.58 0.99
N LEU A 40 30.03 -4.52 0.93
CA LEU A 40 29.94 -3.47 -0.08
C LEU A 40 30.16 -4.01 -1.49
N GLY A 41 31.17 -4.86 -1.67
CA GLY A 41 31.43 -5.53 -2.96
C GLY A 41 30.27 -6.44 -3.38
N LEU A 42 29.76 -7.25 -2.46
CA LEU A 42 28.63 -8.15 -2.74
C LEU A 42 27.33 -7.39 -3.07
N THR A 43 27.00 -6.35 -2.30
CA THR A 43 25.80 -5.53 -2.52
C THR A 43 25.89 -4.69 -3.79
N ALA A 44 27.09 -4.20 -4.16
CA ALA A 44 27.31 -3.54 -5.44
C ALA A 44 27.04 -4.49 -6.62
N ILE A 45 27.63 -5.69 -6.60
CA ILE A 45 27.42 -6.71 -7.64
C ILE A 45 25.95 -7.12 -7.71
N ALA A 46 25.31 -7.37 -6.57
CA ALA A 46 23.89 -7.72 -6.52
C ALA A 46 22.98 -6.61 -7.09
N THR A 47 23.28 -5.34 -6.77
CA THR A 47 22.54 -4.18 -7.31
C THR A 47 22.69 -4.07 -8.83
N VAL A 48 23.89 -4.30 -9.37
CA VAL A 48 24.12 -4.29 -10.82
C VAL A 48 23.38 -5.44 -11.51
N ILE A 49 23.43 -6.66 -10.95
CA ILE A 49 22.75 -7.83 -11.53
C ILE A 49 21.22 -7.65 -11.51
N THR A 50 20.65 -7.18 -10.39
CA THR A 50 19.20 -6.94 -10.30
C THR A 50 18.77 -5.78 -11.18
N ALA A 51 19.54 -4.69 -11.25
CA ALA A 51 19.25 -3.59 -12.16
C ALA A 51 19.29 -4.03 -13.63
N ILE A 52 20.29 -4.81 -14.06
CA ILE A 52 20.33 -5.34 -15.44
C ILE A 52 19.07 -6.15 -15.72
N ARG A 53 18.69 -7.10 -14.85
CA ARG A 53 17.45 -7.88 -15.00
C ARG A 53 16.22 -6.98 -15.16
N TYR A 54 16.07 -6.02 -14.24
CA TYR A 54 14.97 -5.04 -14.28
C TYR A 54 14.96 -4.18 -15.55
N PHE A 55 16.11 -3.89 -16.16
CA PHE A 55 16.15 -3.15 -17.43
C PHE A 55 15.96 -4.01 -18.67
N THR A 56 16.25 -5.32 -18.61
CA THR A 56 16.03 -6.29 -19.69
C THR A 56 14.62 -6.91 -19.71
N GLU A 57 13.88 -6.81 -18.61
CA GLU A 57 12.53 -7.35 -18.52
C GLU A 57 11.53 -6.42 -19.23
N ASP A 58 10.55 -7.00 -19.91
CA ASP A 58 9.45 -6.24 -20.51
C ASP A 58 8.46 -5.78 -19.42
N VAL A 59 7.58 -4.84 -19.76
CA VAL A 59 6.48 -4.46 -18.86
C VAL A 59 5.34 -5.43 -19.10
N ASP A 60 4.87 -6.09 -18.05
CA ASP A 60 3.73 -7.00 -18.11
C ASP A 60 2.49 -6.31 -18.66
N ALA A 61 1.71 -7.02 -19.48
CA ALA A 61 0.61 -6.46 -20.28
C ALA A 61 -0.56 -5.85 -19.46
N GLY A 62 -0.49 -5.92 -18.12
CA GLY A 62 -1.45 -5.34 -17.19
C GLY A 62 -0.89 -4.27 -16.24
N HIS A 63 0.39 -3.88 -16.37
CA HIS A 63 1.04 -2.88 -15.52
C HIS A 63 1.61 -1.73 -16.38
N THR A 64 1.91 -0.59 -15.75
CA THR A 64 2.76 0.45 -16.38
C THR A 64 4.16 0.50 -15.80
N GLN A 65 4.40 -0.26 -14.73
CA GLN A 65 5.72 -0.47 -14.17
C GLN A 65 6.07 -1.96 -14.20
N ARG A 66 7.37 -2.27 -14.29
CA ARG A 66 7.88 -3.65 -14.24
C ARG A 66 7.83 -4.22 -12.83
N ASP A 67 7.41 -5.47 -12.73
CA ASP A 67 7.10 -6.15 -11.46
C ASP A 67 8.33 -6.37 -10.56
N ASN A 68 9.50 -6.68 -11.12
CA ASN A 68 10.73 -6.96 -10.36
C ASN A 68 11.48 -5.71 -9.84
N TRP A 69 10.78 -4.63 -9.48
CA TRP A 69 11.41 -3.43 -8.89
C TRP A 69 11.97 -3.68 -7.48
N ALA A 70 11.35 -4.58 -6.70
CA ALA A 70 11.66 -4.74 -5.28
C ALA A 70 13.08 -5.30 -5.00
N PRO A 71 13.58 -6.34 -5.69
CA PRO A 71 14.94 -6.82 -5.50
C PRO A 71 16.01 -5.76 -5.80
N VAL A 72 15.79 -4.91 -6.81
CA VAL A 72 16.70 -3.80 -7.15
C VAL A 72 16.79 -2.81 -6.00
N LEU A 73 15.63 -2.39 -5.49
CA LEU A 73 15.52 -1.38 -4.44
C LEU A 73 16.11 -1.87 -3.11
N VAL A 74 15.84 -3.14 -2.74
CA VAL A 74 16.46 -3.77 -1.56
C VAL A 74 17.99 -3.85 -1.70
N CYS A 75 18.51 -4.27 -2.85
CA CYS A 75 19.96 -4.30 -3.09
C CYS A 75 20.58 -2.91 -3.01
N ALA A 76 19.95 -1.91 -3.63
CA ALA A 76 20.41 -0.52 -3.62
C ALA A 76 20.42 0.09 -2.21
N VAL A 77 19.41 -0.21 -1.37
CA VAL A 77 19.37 0.19 0.04
C VAL A 77 20.50 -0.48 0.84
N LEU A 78 20.71 -1.78 0.69
CA LEU A 78 21.81 -2.49 1.35
C LEU A 78 23.19 -1.96 0.92
N PHE A 79 23.36 -1.67 -0.37
CA PHE A 79 24.56 -1.03 -0.91
C PHE A 79 24.78 0.36 -0.31
N ALA A 80 23.75 1.21 -0.26
CA ALA A 80 23.84 2.55 0.32
C ALA A 80 24.19 2.52 1.83
N LEU A 81 23.62 1.58 2.59
CA LEU A 81 23.97 1.36 4.01
C LEU A 81 25.43 0.93 4.17
N SER A 82 25.90 -0.03 3.35
CA SER A 82 27.28 -0.51 3.41
C SER A 82 28.28 0.57 2.98
N LEU A 83 27.92 1.41 2.00
CA LEU A 83 28.71 2.55 1.54
C LEU A 83 28.81 3.63 2.64
N ALA A 84 27.69 3.96 3.29
CA ALA A 84 27.68 4.87 4.43
C ALA A 84 28.57 4.36 5.57
N ALA A 85 28.51 3.05 5.87
CA ALA A 85 29.39 2.44 6.88
C ALA A 85 30.88 2.49 6.50
N ALA A 86 31.23 2.32 5.21
CA ALA A 86 32.60 2.41 4.72
C ALA A 86 33.17 3.84 4.78
N LEU A 87 32.35 4.84 4.47
CA LEU A 87 32.72 6.26 4.50
C LEU A 87 32.82 6.80 5.92
N LEU A 88 31.79 6.56 6.75
CA LEU A 88 31.68 7.13 8.10
C LEU A 88 32.50 6.36 9.15
N ARG A 89 32.79 5.08 8.89
CA ARG A 89 33.55 4.17 9.76
C ARG A 89 33.08 4.18 11.22
N PRO A 90 31.81 3.82 11.49
CA PRO A 90 31.23 3.80 12.84
C PRO A 90 31.95 2.82 13.78
N PHE A 91 32.65 1.82 13.23
CA PHE A 91 33.44 0.83 13.97
C PHE A 91 34.61 1.41 14.77
N LEU A 92 34.95 2.69 14.56
CA LEU A 92 35.91 3.44 15.38
C LEU A 92 35.29 4.02 16.66
N LEU A 93 34.03 3.67 16.98
CA LEU A 93 33.33 3.92 18.26
C LEU A 93 33.36 5.37 18.77
N THR A 94 33.56 6.32 17.87
CA THR A 94 33.52 7.76 18.15
C THR A 94 32.07 8.23 18.10
N THR A 95 31.55 8.85 19.17
CA THR A 95 30.13 9.26 19.27
C THR A 95 29.63 10.00 18.04
N LYS A 96 30.40 10.98 17.53
CA LYS A 96 30.05 11.74 16.30
C LYS A 96 29.83 10.85 15.08
N ARG A 97 30.68 9.82 14.88
CA ARG A 97 30.59 8.89 13.73
C ARG A 97 29.43 7.91 13.87
N CYS A 98 29.16 7.44 15.09
CA CYS A 98 28.03 6.57 15.36
C CYS A 98 26.69 7.30 15.17
N VAL A 99 26.57 8.54 15.66
CA VAL A 99 25.39 9.41 15.41
C VAL A 99 25.21 9.66 13.91
N LEU A 100 26.27 10.03 13.20
CA LEU A 100 26.21 10.29 11.77
C LEU A 100 25.81 9.03 10.96
N MET A 101 26.24 7.85 11.38
CA MET A 101 25.79 6.56 10.80
C MET A 101 24.32 6.28 11.09
N SER A 102 23.84 6.55 12.31
CA SER A 102 22.42 6.40 12.66
C SER A 102 21.53 7.30 11.80
N VAL A 103 21.90 8.57 11.67
CA VAL A 103 21.21 9.52 10.77
C VAL A 103 21.25 9.02 9.32
N ALA A 104 22.41 8.64 8.81
CA ALA A 104 22.55 8.14 7.44
C ALA A 104 21.69 6.88 7.17
N ALA A 105 21.69 5.91 8.09
CA ALA A 105 20.89 4.69 7.96
C ALA A 105 19.39 5.00 7.96
N THR A 106 18.94 5.89 8.87
CA THR A 106 17.55 6.36 8.92
C THR A 106 17.18 7.04 7.60
N THR A 107 18.01 7.96 7.09
CA THR A 107 17.77 8.64 5.80
C THR A 107 17.67 7.66 4.64
N VAL A 108 18.54 6.65 4.56
CA VAL A 108 18.49 5.62 3.51
C VAL A 108 17.18 4.82 3.57
N PHE A 109 16.71 4.42 4.76
CA PHE A 109 15.43 3.73 4.89
C PHE A 109 14.21 4.63 4.59
N VAL A 110 14.23 5.92 4.96
CA VAL A 110 13.19 6.88 4.56
C VAL A 110 13.13 7.00 3.03
N LEU A 111 14.26 7.23 2.37
CA LEU A 111 14.33 7.36 0.92
C LEU A 111 13.89 6.07 0.20
N GLY A 112 14.30 4.90 0.72
CA GLY A 112 13.83 3.61 0.22
C GLY A 112 12.31 3.49 0.30
N THR A 113 11.72 3.78 1.47
CA THR A 113 10.26 3.71 1.70
C THR A 113 9.48 4.66 0.79
N VAL A 114 9.92 5.92 0.68
CA VAL A 114 9.31 6.93 -0.20
C VAL A 114 9.40 6.53 -1.68
N THR A 115 10.52 5.92 -2.09
CA THR A 115 10.67 5.42 -3.46
C THR A 115 9.66 4.31 -3.76
N ILE A 116 9.41 3.39 -2.82
CA ILE A 116 8.36 2.37 -2.97
C ILE A 116 6.98 3.01 -3.14
N TRP A 117 6.64 4.00 -2.33
CA TRP A 117 5.34 4.69 -2.46
C TRP A 117 5.16 5.37 -3.82
N GLN A 118 6.21 6.01 -4.36
CA GLN A 118 6.17 6.62 -5.69
C GLN A 118 5.98 5.57 -6.79
N VAL A 119 6.73 4.46 -6.71
CA VAL A 119 6.60 3.29 -7.60
C VAL A 119 5.18 2.74 -7.58
N VAL A 120 4.67 2.37 -6.41
CA VAL A 120 3.34 1.76 -6.25
C VAL A 120 2.24 2.72 -6.69
N ASN A 121 2.34 4.00 -6.38
CA ASN A 121 1.33 4.99 -6.78
C ASN A 121 1.26 5.16 -8.30
N ASN A 122 2.41 5.16 -8.99
CA ASN A 122 2.48 5.46 -10.42
C ASN A 122 2.11 4.29 -11.33
N ASP A 123 2.13 3.06 -10.81
CA ASP A 123 1.73 1.87 -11.58
C ASP A 123 0.21 1.81 -11.84
N LYS A 124 -0.22 1.91 -13.10
CA LYS A 124 -1.63 1.74 -13.50
C LYS A 124 -1.97 0.27 -13.73
N ASN A 125 -1.94 -0.51 -12.65
CA ASN A 125 -2.34 -1.91 -12.63
C ASN A 125 -3.79 -2.09 -13.14
N ILE A 126 -3.97 -2.74 -14.29
CA ILE A 126 -5.29 -3.10 -14.85
C ILE A 126 -5.66 -4.58 -14.60
N ASN A 127 -4.81 -5.36 -13.93
CA ASN A 127 -5.09 -6.75 -13.55
C ASN A 127 -6.21 -6.89 -12.51
N THR A 128 -6.76 -5.77 -12.02
CA THR A 128 -7.99 -5.73 -11.21
C THR A 128 -9.29 -5.83 -12.02
N ILE A 129 -9.23 -5.85 -13.35
CA ILE A 129 -10.40 -6.05 -14.23
C ILE A 129 -11.02 -7.43 -13.97
N VAL A 130 -12.35 -7.46 -13.84
CA VAL A 130 -13.12 -8.69 -13.68
C VAL A 130 -13.36 -9.34 -15.05
N GLY A 131 -12.73 -10.48 -15.33
CA GLY A 131 -12.90 -11.22 -16.58
C GLY A 131 -12.05 -10.70 -17.76
N THR A 132 -12.32 -11.20 -18.96
CA THR A 132 -11.56 -10.88 -20.17
C THR A 132 -11.97 -9.52 -20.74
N ALA A 133 -11.09 -8.53 -20.66
CA ALA A 133 -11.31 -7.20 -21.22
C ALA A 133 -11.51 -7.24 -22.75
N VAL A 134 -12.36 -6.35 -23.26
CA VAL A 134 -12.60 -6.12 -24.69
C VAL A 134 -12.52 -4.64 -25.04
N GLN A 135 -11.93 -4.33 -26.19
CA GLN A 135 -11.67 -2.92 -26.61
C GLN A 135 -12.34 -2.53 -27.94
N SER A 136 -12.95 -3.46 -28.67
CA SER A 136 -13.62 -3.17 -29.96
C SER A 136 -14.68 -4.21 -30.30
N ASP A 137 -15.57 -3.90 -31.25
CA ASP A 137 -16.59 -4.83 -31.76
C ASP A 137 -15.99 -6.12 -32.34
N ALA A 138 -14.82 -6.04 -32.98
CA ALA A 138 -14.12 -7.20 -33.54
C ALA A 138 -13.60 -8.11 -32.42
N ASP A 139 -13.05 -7.51 -31.37
CA ASP A 139 -12.53 -8.19 -30.19
C ASP A 139 -13.65 -8.82 -29.36
N THR A 140 -14.77 -8.11 -29.16
CA THR A 140 -16.01 -8.64 -28.56
C THR A 140 -16.50 -9.88 -29.31
N LYS A 141 -16.60 -9.84 -30.64
CA LYS A 141 -17.02 -11.00 -31.44
C LYS A 141 -16.05 -12.18 -31.32
N ARG A 142 -14.74 -11.92 -31.24
CA ARG A 142 -13.70 -12.93 -31.02
C ARG A 142 -13.88 -13.62 -29.66
N VAL A 143 -14.02 -12.84 -28.57
CA VAL A 143 -14.17 -13.36 -27.21
C VAL A 143 -15.48 -14.13 -27.04
N LEU A 144 -16.62 -13.57 -27.48
CA LEU A 144 -17.91 -14.29 -27.43
C LEU A 144 -17.91 -15.55 -28.31
N GLY A 145 -17.18 -15.54 -29.43
CA GLY A 145 -16.97 -16.71 -30.27
C GLY A 145 -16.20 -17.86 -29.58
N GLN A 146 -15.35 -17.54 -28.60
CA GLN A 146 -14.65 -18.55 -27.78
C GLN A 146 -15.59 -19.19 -26.76
N TYR A 147 -16.50 -18.42 -26.14
CA TYR A 147 -17.48 -18.93 -25.17
C TYR A 147 -18.61 -19.74 -25.82
N PHE A 148 -19.25 -19.19 -26.85
CA PHE A 148 -20.47 -19.77 -27.43
C PHE A 148 -20.21 -20.70 -28.63
N GLY A 149 -19.06 -20.57 -29.29
CA GLY A 149 -18.76 -21.26 -30.55
C GLY A 149 -19.57 -20.73 -31.75
N PRO A 150 -19.15 -21.08 -32.99
CA PRO A 150 -19.68 -20.45 -34.20
C PRO A 150 -21.17 -20.70 -34.45
N LYS A 151 -21.70 -21.87 -34.06
CA LYS A 151 -23.11 -22.20 -34.25
C LYS A 151 -24.03 -21.30 -33.41
N VAL A 152 -23.77 -21.20 -32.10
CA VAL A 152 -24.59 -20.40 -31.19
C VAL A 152 -24.43 -18.91 -31.49
N MET A 153 -23.20 -18.43 -31.78
CA MET A 153 -22.96 -17.04 -32.21
C MET A 153 -23.79 -16.61 -33.42
N SER A 154 -24.05 -17.51 -34.38
CA SER A 154 -24.87 -17.18 -35.56
C SER A 154 -26.36 -16.97 -35.26
N GLY A 155 -26.86 -17.50 -34.14
CA GLY A 155 -28.25 -17.36 -33.67
C GLY A 155 -28.44 -16.35 -32.53
N LEU A 156 -27.36 -15.76 -32.02
CA LEU A 156 -27.39 -14.79 -30.92
C LEU A 156 -27.74 -13.39 -31.43
N LYS A 157 -28.80 -12.81 -30.87
CA LYS A 157 -29.17 -11.40 -31.05
C LYS A 157 -28.31 -10.53 -30.14
N LEU A 158 -27.44 -9.72 -30.73
CA LEU A 158 -26.56 -8.84 -29.99
C LEU A 158 -27.27 -7.51 -29.68
N ILE A 159 -27.20 -7.06 -28.43
CA ILE A 159 -27.81 -5.81 -27.95
C ILE A 159 -26.70 -4.82 -27.56
N PRO A 160 -26.28 -3.91 -28.47
CA PRO A 160 -25.33 -2.85 -28.15
C PRO A 160 -25.80 -2.02 -26.96
N THR A 161 -24.97 -1.96 -25.92
CA THR A 161 -25.25 -1.32 -24.63
C THR A 161 -24.07 -0.44 -24.24
N GLY A 162 -24.33 0.82 -23.93
CA GLY A 162 -23.33 1.77 -23.47
C GLY A 162 -23.68 2.34 -22.09
N LEU A 163 -22.66 2.85 -21.39
CA LEU A 163 -22.79 3.47 -20.07
C LEU A 163 -22.10 4.83 -20.07
N PHE A 164 -22.62 5.73 -19.23
CA PHE A 164 -21.97 6.99 -18.91
C PHE A 164 -22.12 7.25 -17.41
N ILE A 165 -21.03 7.01 -16.67
CA ILE A 165 -20.94 7.16 -15.23
C ILE A 165 -20.69 8.62 -14.88
N GLN A 166 -21.58 9.20 -14.07
CA GLN A 166 -21.48 10.59 -13.61
C GLN A 166 -20.84 10.69 -12.22
N GLY A 167 -21.11 9.72 -11.36
CA GLY A 167 -20.65 9.70 -9.98
C GLY A 167 -20.39 8.29 -9.48
N ALA A 168 -19.41 8.18 -8.58
CA ALA A 168 -19.11 6.98 -7.81
C ALA A 168 -18.60 7.40 -6.42
N LYS A 169 -19.23 6.90 -5.36
CA LYS A 169 -18.93 7.23 -3.97
C LYS A 169 -18.89 5.98 -3.11
N PHE A 170 -17.78 5.74 -2.43
CA PHE A 170 -17.71 4.69 -1.41
C PHE A 170 -18.44 5.17 -0.15
N THR A 171 -19.52 4.49 0.22
CA THR A 171 -20.28 4.75 1.45
C THR A 171 -19.80 3.88 2.61
N GLY A 172 -19.09 2.79 2.32
CA GLY A 172 -18.42 1.96 3.31
C GLY A 172 -17.37 1.02 2.70
N PRO A 173 -16.78 0.14 3.52
CA PRO A 173 -15.78 -0.84 3.11
C PRO A 173 -16.19 -1.79 1.98
N GLN A 174 -17.49 -2.04 1.82
CA GLN A 174 -18.02 -2.98 0.83
C GLN A 174 -19.21 -2.42 0.07
N GLU A 175 -19.44 -1.11 0.16
CA GLU A 175 -20.59 -0.43 -0.45
C GLU A 175 -20.13 0.78 -1.26
N VAL A 176 -20.57 0.83 -2.51
CA VAL A 176 -20.30 1.93 -3.44
C VAL A 176 -21.58 2.35 -4.14
N GLU A 177 -21.93 3.63 -4.01
CA GLU A 177 -23.01 4.26 -4.77
C GLU A 177 -22.47 4.69 -6.14
N VAL A 178 -23.18 4.33 -7.21
CA VAL A 178 -22.82 4.65 -8.59
C VAL A 178 -24.06 5.14 -9.32
N ASN A 179 -23.94 6.29 -9.98
CA ASN A 179 -25.04 6.89 -10.74
C ASN A 179 -24.59 7.34 -12.14
N GLY A 180 -25.54 7.38 -13.06
CA GLY A 180 -25.30 7.78 -14.44
C GLY A 180 -26.36 7.27 -15.38
N TYR A 181 -25.96 7.05 -16.64
CA TYR A 181 -26.86 6.58 -17.69
C TYR A 181 -26.40 5.25 -18.26
N VAL A 182 -27.37 4.42 -18.63
CA VAL A 182 -27.17 3.23 -19.45
C VAL A 182 -28.12 3.32 -20.65
N TRP A 183 -27.66 2.94 -21.84
CA TRP A 183 -28.51 2.92 -23.03
C TRP A 183 -28.32 1.63 -23.81
N GLN A 184 -29.37 1.24 -24.53
CA GLN A 184 -29.36 0.08 -25.40
C GLN A 184 -29.89 0.45 -26.79
N ARG A 185 -29.30 -0.14 -27.82
CA ARG A 185 -29.71 0.03 -29.23
C ARG A 185 -30.35 -1.27 -29.71
N TYR A 186 -31.59 -1.18 -30.15
CA TYR A 186 -32.40 -2.33 -30.57
C TYR A 186 -32.64 -2.33 -32.08
N THR A 187 -32.58 -3.50 -32.66
CA THR A 187 -33.19 -3.82 -33.96
C THR A 187 -34.66 -4.21 -33.77
N LYS A 188 -35.45 -4.12 -34.85
CA LYS A 188 -36.92 -4.34 -34.80
C LYS A 188 -37.34 -5.75 -34.37
N ASP A 189 -36.45 -6.72 -34.44
CA ASP A 189 -36.68 -8.11 -34.08
C ASP A 189 -36.48 -8.41 -32.58
N ILE A 190 -36.05 -7.43 -31.76
CA ILE A 190 -35.93 -7.58 -30.31
C ILE A 190 -37.27 -7.22 -29.64
N PRO A 191 -37.92 -8.16 -28.91
CA PRO A 191 -39.20 -7.92 -28.23
C PRO A 191 -39.11 -6.80 -27.18
N GLU A 192 -40.19 -6.04 -26.97
CA GLU A 192 -40.26 -5.02 -25.89
C GLU A 192 -39.94 -5.61 -24.50
N THR A 193 -40.31 -6.87 -24.23
CA THR A 193 -40.01 -7.58 -22.97
C THR A 193 -38.53 -7.83 -22.72
N SER A 194 -37.68 -7.71 -23.76
CA SER A 194 -36.23 -7.81 -23.65
C SER A 194 -35.55 -6.44 -23.53
N ARG A 195 -36.30 -5.33 -23.58
CA ARG A 195 -35.75 -3.97 -23.69
C ARG A 195 -35.51 -3.30 -22.33
N ALA A 196 -34.51 -3.80 -21.61
CA ALA A 196 -33.79 -3.08 -20.56
C ALA A 196 -32.53 -3.89 -20.17
N VAL A 197 -31.72 -3.32 -19.27
CA VAL A 197 -30.62 -4.01 -18.58
C VAL A 197 -31.00 -4.26 -17.13
N THR A 198 -30.55 -5.38 -16.57
CA THR A 198 -30.64 -5.69 -15.15
C THR A 198 -29.24 -5.65 -14.53
N PHE A 199 -29.12 -5.03 -13.35
CA PHE A 199 -27.91 -5.05 -12.53
C PHE A 199 -28.07 -6.06 -11.37
N PRO A 200 -27.66 -7.34 -11.52
CA PRO A 200 -27.93 -8.40 -10.54
C PRO A 200 -27.18 -8.27 -9.20
N GLU A 201 -26.23 -7.34 -9.08
CA GLU A 201 -25.50 -7.06 -7.83
C GLU A 201 -26.03 -5.84 -7.06
N ALA A 202 -27.00 -5.11 -7.64
CA ALA A 202 -27.70 -4.06 -6.92
C ALA A 202 -28.73 -4.70 -5.96
N PRO A 203 -28.84 -4.23 -4.70
CA PRO A 203 -29.85 -4.67 -3.77
C PRO A 203 -31.26 -4.29 -4.27
N ASP A 204 -32.27 -4.93 -3.68
CA ASP A 204 -33.67 -4.72 -4.03
C ASP A 204 -34.08 -3.24 -4.02
N GLY A 205 -34.75 -2.79 -5.09
CA GLY A 205 -35.39 -1.47 -5.14
C GLY A 205 -34.57 -0.33 -5.75
N TYR A 206 -33.51 -0.59 -6.52
CA TYR A 206 -32.79 0.46 -7.26
C TYR A 206 -33.68 1.18 -8.30
N SER A 207 -33.46 2.48 -8.48
CA SER A 207 -34.20 3.31 -9.45
C SER A 207 -33.55 3.29 -10.83
N MET A 208 -34.35 3.07 -11.87
CA MET A 208 -33.92 3.10 -13.27
C MET A 208 -35.01 3.72 -14.16
N ASP A 209 -34.90 5.02 -14.42
CA ASP A 209 -35.92 5.83 -15.09
C ASP A 209 -35.59 5.98 -16.58
N GLU A 210 -36.55 5.66 -17.48
CA GLU A 210 -36.36 5.87 -18.92
C GLU A 210 -36.36 7.38 -19.24
N VAL A 211 -35.21 7.90 -19.64
CA VAL A 211 -34.99 9.35 -19.87
C VAL A 211 -35.09 9.75 -21.34
N TYR A 212 -34.86 8.83 -22.28
CA TYR A 212 -35.05 9.10 -23.70
C TYR A 212 -35.29 7.83 -24.53
N LYS A 213 -36.03 8.04 -25.64
CA LYS A 213 -36.31 7.04 -26.68
C LYS A 213 -36.17 7.74 -28.03
N VAL A 214 -35.29 7.23 -28.89
CA VAL A 214 -34.97 7.83 -30.20
C VAL A 214 -34.99 6.74 -31.27
N ASP A 215 -35.85 6.90 -32.27
CA ASP A 215 -35.83 6.07 -33.48
C ASP A 215 -34.83 6.63 -34.49
N LEU A 216 -33.87 5.80 -34.91
CA LEU A 216 -32.80 6.17 -35.83
C LEU A 216 -33.25 6.00 -37.30
N PRO A 217 -32.67 6.75 -38.26
CA PRO A 217 -33.04 6.66 -39.68
C PRO A 217 -32.86 5.27 -40.32
N ASN A 218 -32.00 4.43 -39.74
CA ASN A 218 -31.78 3.05 -40.16
C ASN A 218 -32.84 2.06 -39.62
N GLY A 219 -33.86 2.55 -38.90
CA GLY A 219 -34.93 1.75 -38.30
C GLY A 219 -34.54 1.02 -37.01
N GLN A 220 -33.38 1.31 -36.42
CA GLN A 220 -33.04 0.93 -35.06
C GLN A 220 -33.65 1.91 -34.05
N GLN A 221 -33.77 1.49 -32.78
CA GLN A 221 -34.27 2.34 -31.69
C GLN A 221 -33.25 2.38 -30.57
N VAL A 222 -32.90 3.57 -30.08
CA VAL A 222 -32.09 3.75 -28.87
C VAL A 222 -33.01 4.10 -27.71
N ARG A 223 -32.84 3.43 -26.57
CA ARG A 223 -33.46 3.81 -25.30
C ARG A 223 -32.39 4.02 -24.26
N GLY A 224 -32.55 5.04 -23.43
CA GLY A 224 -31.63 5.38 -22.35
C GLY A 224 -32.36 5.51 -21.02
N TRP A 225 -31.71 5.03 -19.97
CA TRP A 225 -32.18 5.11 -18.60
C TRP A 225 -31.15 5.83 -17.74
N HIS A 226 -31.62 6.67 -16.81
CA HIS A 226 -30.81 7.14 -15.69
C HIS A 226 -30.93 6.13 -14.54
N PHE A 227 -29.81 5.77 -13.92
CA PHE A 227 -29.77 4.84 -12.80
C PHE A 227 -29.08 5.44 -11.58
N ASN A 228 -29.46 4.94 -10.41
CA ASN A 228 -28.72 5.11 -9.16
C ASN A 228 -28.67 3.75 -8.43
N LEU A 229 -27.47 3.23 -8.20
CA LEU A 229 -27.21 1.88 -7.69
C LEU A 229 -26.31 1.94 -6.46
N THR A 230 -26.65 1.23 -5.39
CA THR A 230 -25.74 0.99 -4.25
C THR A 230 -25.19 -0.44 -4.35
N LEU A 231 -24.00 -0.62 -4.93
CA LEU A 231 -23.43 -1.94 -5.18
C LEU A 231 -22.71 -2.49 -3.94
N ARG A 232 -22.92 -3.78 -3.62
CA ARG A 232 -22.23 -4.49 -2.54
C ARG A 232 -21.10 -5.34 -3.10
N GLN A 233 -19.86 -4.93 -2.86
CA GLN A 233 -18.67 -5.46 -3.53
C GLN A 233 -17.51 -5.69 -2.58
N LYS A 234 -16.75 -6.75 -2.83
CA LYS A 234 -15.58 -7.11 -2.01
C LYS A 234 -14.34 -6.39 -2.51
N PHE A 235 -14.02 -5.27 -1.87
CA PHE A 235 -12.77 -4.52 -2.07
C PHE A 235 -11.62 -5.10 -1.22
N SER A 236 -10.37 -4.79 -1.58
CA SER A 236 -9.18 -5.28 -0.88
C SER A 236 -8.34 -4.13 -0.35
N TYR A 237 -8.21 -4.03 0.98
CA TYR A 237 -7.58 -2.89 1.65
C TYR A 237 -6.20 -3.21 2.25
N GLY A 238 -5.63 -4.37 1.94
CA GLY A 238 -4.29 -4.75 2.40
C GLY A 238 -3.20 -3.71 2.05
N LYS A 239 -3.40 -2.93 0.97
CA LYS A 239 -2.48 -1.88 0.49
C LYS A 239 -2.87 -0.45 0.95
N TYR A 240 -3.87 -0.27 1.83
CA TYR A 240 -4.34 1.04 2.31
C TYR A 240 -3.24 1.88 3.00
N PRO A 241 -3.09 3.18 2.70
CA PRO A 241 -3.93 4.03 1.84
C PRO A 241 -3.47 4.13 0.38
N LEU A 242 -2.48 3.33 -0.04
CA LEU A 242 -2.00 3.23 -1.42
C LEU A 242 -2.81 2.18 -2.22
N ASP A 243 -4.08 1.98 -1.83
CA ASP A 243 -4.97 1.00 -2.40
C ASP A 243 -5.60 1.49 -3.72
N LYS A 244 -5.80 0.52 -4.62
CA LYS A 244 -6.53 0.66 -5.87
C LYS A 244 -7.64 -0.37 -5.86
N GLN A 245 -8.83 0.04 -6.27
CA GLN A 245 -10.02 -0.80 -6.33
C GLN A 245 -10.54 -0.82 -7.77
N ASN A 246 -11.28 -1.88 -8.11
CA ASN A 246 -12.08 -1.93 -9.31
C ASN A 246 -13.55 -1.92 -8.90
N ILE A 247 -14.30 -0.90 -9.29
CA ILE A 247 -15.76 -0.92 -9.17
C ILE A 247 -16.28 -1.57 -10.46
N TRP A 248 -17.08 -2.63 -10.35
CA TRP A 248 -17.58 -3.33 -11.52
C TRP A 248 -19.11 -3.25 -11.61
N LEU A 249 -19.66 -3.11 -12.81
CA LEU A 249 -21.10 -3.14 -13.05
C LEU A 249 -21.39 -4.38 -13.89
N ARG A 250 -21.88 -5.44 -13.22
CA ARG A 250 -22.40 -6.65 -13.85
C ARG A 250 -23.73 -6.35 -14.53
N MET A 251 -23.94 -6.82 -15.75
CA MET A 251 -25.14 -6.51 -16.54
C MET A 251 -25.72 -7.75 -17.24
N TRP A 252 -27.02 -7.92 -17.09
CA TRP A 252 -27.82 -8.98 -17.74
C TRP A 252 -28.88 -8.40 -18.66
N THR A 253 -29.31 -9.19 -19.65
CA THR A 253 -30.61 -8.96 -20.32
C THR A 253 -31.74 -9.19 -19.32
N VAL A 254 -32.84 -8.44 -19.43
CA VAL A 254 -34.07 -8.76 -18.67
C VAL A 254 -34.63 -10.13 -19.07
N SER A 255 -34.45 -10.50 -20.34
CA SER A 255 -34.93 -11.76 -20.91
C SER A 255 -33.87 -12.86 -20.81
N ALA A 256 -33.80 -13.52 -19.66
CA ALA A 256 -32.87 -14.63 -19.38
C ALA A 256 -33.10 -15.90 -20.25
N PHE A 257 -34.11 -15.91 -21.12
CA PHE A 257 -34.57 -17.10 -21.86
C PHE A 257 -34.52 -16.99 -23.38
N GLN A 258 -34.22 -15.81 -23.93
CA GLN A 258 -34.01 -15.61 -25.36
C GLN A 258 -32.52 -15.79 -25.71
N PRO A 259 -32.17 -16.13 -26.96
CA PRO A 259 -30.78 -16.12 -27.43
C PRO A 259 -30.33 -14.68 -27.67
N GLU A 260 -30.29 -13.88 -26.62
CA GLU A 260 -29.96 -12.46 -26.62
C GLU A 260 -28.72 -12.23 -25.75
N MET A 261 -27.78 -11.40 -26.21
CA MET A 261 -26.54 -11.13 -25.51
C MET A 261 -26.21 -9.63 -25.55
N ILE A 262 -25.88 -9.07 -24.40
CA ILE A 262 -25.42 -7.68 -24.31
C ILE A 262 -23.98 -7.56 -24.85
N VAL A 263 -23.75 -6.55 -25.68
CA VAL A 263 -22.41 -6.19 -26.19
C VAL A 263 -22.11 -4.71 -25.97
N PRO A 264 -20.86 -4.29 -25.80
CA PRO A 264 -20.53 -2.87 -25.66
C PRO A 264 -20.92 -2.09 -26.92
N ASP A 265 -21.55 -0.93 -26.76
CA ASP A 265 -21.80 -0.01 -27.87
C ASP A 265 -20.58 0.90 -28.13
N PHE A 266 -19.48 0.30 -28.61
CA PHE A 266 -18.25 1.04 -28.93
C PHE A 266 -18.49 2.20 -29.92
N SER A 267 -19.49 2.05 -30.80
CA SER A 267 -19.87 3.07 -31.81
C SER A 267 -20.38 4.39 -31.20
N SER A 268 -20.83 4.39 -29.95
CA SER A 268 -21.33 5.60 -29.27
C SER A 268 -20.25 6.41 -28.57
N TYR A 269 -19.03 5.88 -28.41
CA TYR A 269 -17.93 6.62 -27.79
C TYR A 269 -17.05 7.30 -28.84
N PRO A 270 -16.76 8.61 -28.73
CA PRO A 270 -15.87 9.30 -29.66
C PRO A 270 -14.42 8.77 -29.52
N PRO A 271 -13.86 8.06 -30.53
CA PRO A 271 -12.58 7.35 -30.37
C PRO A 271 -11.35 8.26 -30.29
N TRP A 272 -11.52 9.57 -30.52
CA TRP A 272 -10.45 10.57 -30.51
C TRP A 272 -10.46 11.48 -29.28
N LYS A 273 -11.36 11.27 -28.29
CA LYS A 273 -11.62 12.29 -27.27
C LYS A 273 -11.10 11.97 -25.87
N TYR A 274 -11.19 10.72 -25.39
CA TYR A 274 -10.86 10.37 -24.00
C TYR A 274 -10.23 8.98 -23.83
N ASP A 275 -9.22 8.88 -22.97
CA ASP A 275 -8.57 7.61 -22.56
C ASP A 275 -9.48 6.68 -21.73
N ARG A 276 -10.63 7.19 -21.29
CA ARG A 276 -11.60 6.50 -20.42
C ARG A 276 -12.98 6.61 -21.08
N LEU A 277 -13.54 5.47 -21.47
CA LEU A 277 -14.86 5.35 -22.09
C LEU A 277 -15.95 5.46 -21.03
N GLY A 278 -17.08 6.08 -21.35
CA GLY A 278 -18.26 6.05 -20.49
C GLY A 278 -18.10 6.66 -19.10
N LEU A 279 -17.23 7.67 -18.94
CA LEU A 279 -16.96 8.33 -17.65
C LEU A 279 -17.00 9.85 -17.81
N ASP A 280 -17.62 10.56 -16.86
CA ASP A 280 -17.54 12.02 -16.80
C ASP A 280 -16.11 12.46 -16.42
N GLN A 281 -15.56 13.42 -17.17
CA GLN A 281 -14.23 13.98 -16.88
C GLN A 281 -14.19 14.77 -15.57
N SER A 282 -15.33 15.31 -15.17
CA SER A 282 -15.52 16.12 -13.97
C SER A 282 -16.02 15.32 -12.77
N ILE A 283 -16.00 13.98 -12.85
CA ILE A 283 -16.42 13.09 -11.76
C ILE A 283 -15.72 13.44 -10.44
N VAL A 284 -16.49 13.90 -9.47
CA VAL A 284 -16.01 14.21 -8.12
C VAL A 284 -16.11 12.94 -7.28
N SER A 285 -15.10 12.07 -7.38
CA SER A 285 -14.98 10.90 -6.52
C SER A 285 -14.25 11.27 -5.22
N GLU A 286 -14.98 11.35 -4.11
CA GLU A 286 -14.49 11.80 -2.80
C GLU A 286 -13.25 11.02 -2.32
N GLY A 287 -12.06 11.61 -2.48
CA GLY A 287 -10.79 10.98 -2.08
C GLY A 287 -10.32 9.83 -2.99
N TRP A 288 -10.90 9.67 -4.17
CA TRP A 288 -10.53 8.67 -5.17
C TRP A 288 -10.30 9.32 -6.55
N SER A 289 -9.57 8.63 -7.43
CA SER A 289 -9.29 9.09 -8.80
C SER A 289 -9.39 7.92 -9.79
N PRO A 290 -10.32 7.94 -10.76
CA PRO A 290 -10.44 6.89 -11.76
C PRO A 290 -9.29 6.92 -12.77
N TYR A 291 -8.64 5.77 -13.02
CA TYR A 291 -7.46 5.66 -13.88
C TYR A 291 -7.64 4.73 -15.09
N TYR A 292 -8.65 3.84 -15.10
CA TYR A 292 -9.10 3.12 -16.30
C TYR A 292 -10.62 2.90 -16.31
N THR A 293 -11.14 2.58 -17.48
CA THR A 293 -12.49 2.03 -17.70
C THR A 293 -12.41 0.89 -18.70
N ALA A 294 -13.04 -0.26 -18.46
CA ALA A 294 -12.98 -1.39 -19.39
C ALA A 294 -14.28 -2.20 -19.43
N TYR A 295 -14.76 -2.51 -20.63
CA TYR A 295 -15.71 -3.60 -20.82
C TYR A 295 -15.00 -4.93 -20.73
N SER A 296 -15.65 -5.93 -20.15
CA SER A 296 -15.13 -7.29 -20.09
C SER A 296 -16.24 -8.33 -20.06
N TYR A 297 -15.85 -9.59 -20.27
CA TYR A 297 -16.72 -10.75 -20.12
C TYR A 297 -16.18 -11.72 -19.08
N GLN A 298 -17.03 -12.19 -18.18
CA GLN A 298 -16.70 -13.26 -17.25
C GLN A 298 -17.72 -14.39 -17.33
N GLU A 299 -17.22 -15.59 -17.58
CA GLU A 299 -18.00 -16.82 -17.58
C GLU A 299 -18.52 -17.14 -16.18
N HIS A 300 -19.81 -17.45 -16.09
CA HIS A 300 -20.45 -17.92 -14.87
C HIS A 300 -21.06 -19.31 -15.08
N GLU A 301 -20.80 -20.21 -14.14
CA GLU A 301 -21.42 -21.54 -14.10
C GLU A 301 -22.75 -21.47 -13.35
N TYR A 302 -23.83 -21.29 -14.09
CA TYR A 302 -25.18 -21.30 -13.53
C TYR A 302 -25.65 -22.75 -13.27
N SER A 303 -25.78 -23.12 -11.99
CA SER A 303 -26.30 -24.42 -11.55
C SER A 303 -27.83 -24.54 -11.60
N MET A 304 -28.50 -23.62 -12.31
CA MET A 304 -29.95 -23.46 -12.34
C MET A 304 -30.48 -23.19 -13.75
N THR A 305 -31.69 -23.67 -14.05
CA THR A 305 -32.40 -23.37 -15.32
C THR A 305 -33.52 -22.34 -15.19
N TYR A 306 -33.62 -21.72 -14.01
CA TYR A 306 -34.72 -20.82 -13.61
C TYR A 306 -36.13 -21.41 -13.85
N GLY A 307 -36.27 -22.74 -13.90
CA GLY A 307 -37.54 -23.45 -14.10
C GLY A 307 -38.08 -23.48 -15.53
N VAL A 308 -37.46 -22.80 -16.49
CA VAL A 308 -38.02 -22.62 -17.86
C VAL A 308 -37.51 -23.67 -18.87
N ARG A 309 -36.41 -24.35 -18.57
CA ARG A 309 -35.83 -25.39 -19.44
C ARG A 309 -35.47 -26.64 -18.64
N PRO A 310 -35.59 -27.85 -19.23
CA PRO A 310 -35.01 -29.05 -18.62
C PRO A 310 -33.50 -28.88 -18.48
N PHE A 311 -32.94 -29.38 -17.37
CA PHE A 311 -31.51 -29.29 -17.04
C PHE A 311 -30.68 -29.88 -18.19
N SER A 312 -30.07 -29.01 -18.99
CA SER A 312 -29.46 -29.35 -20.28
C SER A 312 -28.04 -29.90 -20.12
N GLY A 313 -27.85 -30.74 -19.10
CA GLY A 313 -26.57 -31.10 -18.52
C GLY A 313 -26.02 -30.03 -17.57
N PRO A 314 -25.00 -30.38 -16.75
CA PRO A 314 -24.20 -29.37 -16.07
C PRO A 314 -23.46 -28.53 -17.11
N ASN A 315 -23.20 -27.26 -16.77
CA ASN A 315 -22.35 -26.32 -17.53
C ASN A 315 -23.00 -25.62 -18.74
N VAL A 316 -24.15 -24.95 -18.54
CA VAL A 316 -24.50 -23.79 -19.40
C VAL A 316 -23.58 -22.63 -19.02
N LYS A 317 -22.41 -22.61 -19.64
CA LYS A 317 -21.38 -21.57 -19.48
C LYS A 317 -21.79 -20.34 -20.26
N ALA A 318 -22.34 -19.35 -19.57
CA ALA A 318 -22.71 -18.06 -20.17
C ALA A 318 -21.75 -16.98 -19.64
N PRO A 319 -21.10 -16.20 -20.52
CA PRO A 319 -20.41 -14.98 -20.13
C PRO A 319 -21.43 -13.90 -19.79
N ASP A 320 -21.20 -13.19 -18.70
CA ASP A 320 -21.90 -11.93 -18.39
C ASP A 320 -21.03 -10.75 -18.83
N MET A 321 -21.66 -9.63 -19.21
CA MET A 321 -20.92 -8.40 -19.48
C MET A 321 -20.69 -7.61 -18.18
N TYR A 322 -19.46 -7.16 -18.00
CA TYR A 322 -19.05 -6.26 -16.93
C TYR A 322 -18.55 -4.93 -17.51
N PHE A 323 -18.81 -3.84 -16.80
CA PHE A 323 -18.15 -2.56 -17.00
C PHE A 323 -17.32 -2.21 -15.76
N ASN A 324 -16.02 -2.07 -15.93
CA ASN A 324 -15.02 -1.97 -14.87
C ASN A 324 -14.52 -0.53 -14.78
N ILE A 325 -14.37 0.00 -13.57
CA ILE A 325 -13.88 1.34 -13.28
C ILE A 325 -12.75 1.21 -12.27
N GLY A 326 -11.50 1.32 -12.74
CA GLY A 326 -10.34 1.31 -11.87
C GLY A 326 -10.20 2.65 -11.16
N VAL A 327 -10.23 2.65 -9.83
CA VAL A 327 -10.06 3.84 -8.97
C VAL A 327 -8.86 3.69 -8.04
N ALA A 328 -8.03 4.73 -7.97
CA ALA A 328 -6.89 4.80 -7.05
C ALA A 328 -7.20 5.80 -5.94
N ARG A 329 -6.84 5.48 -4.68
CA ARG A 329 -7.09 6.41 -3.57
C ARG A 329 -6.17 7.62 -3.65
N SER A 330 -6.68 8.79 -3.31
CA SER A 330 -5.89 9.99 -2.99
C SER A 330 -5.18 9.80 -1.64
N TYR A 331 -4.12 8.99 -1.66
CA TYR A 331 -3.45 8.48 -0.46
C TYR A 331 -2.84 9.58 0.42
N ALA A 332 -2.47 10.74 -0.15
CA ALA A 332 -1.66 11.76 0.51
C ALA A 332 -2.28 12.30 1.81
N GLY A 333 -3.61 12.49 1.85
CA GLY A 333 -4.32 12.94 3.06
C GLY A 333 -4.27 11.89 4.19
N PRO A 334 -4.87 10.69 3.99
CA PRO A 334 -4.82 9.61 4.97
C PRO A 334 -3.40 9.21 5.40
N MET A 335 -2.46 9.21 4.46
CA MET A 335 -1.03 8.93 4.72
C MET A 335 -0.42 9.98 5.64
N THR A 336 -0.57 11.27 5.34
CA THR A 336 0.04 12.36 6.13
C THR A 336 -0.50 12.38 7.56
N GLY A 337 -1.81 12.18 7.75
CA GLY A 337 -2.42 12.15 9.09
C GLY A 337 -1.84 11.04 9.98
N LYS A 338 -1.81 9.80 9.47
CA LYS A 338 -1.29 8.65 10.24
C LYS A 338 0.24 8.67 10.39
N LEU A 339 0.98 9.13 9.38
CA LEU A 339 2.44 9.35 9.51
C LEU A 339 2.78 10.40 10.57
N LEU A 340 2.03 11.51 10.64
CA LEU A 340 2.26 12.56 11.63
C LEU A 340 1.99 12.06 13.06
N GLN A 341 0.89 11.33 13.26
CA GLN A 341 0.57 10.70 14.54
C GLN A 341 1.63 9.65 14.95
N SER A 342 2.04 8.81 14.00
CA SER A 342 3.11 7.83 14.20
C SER A 342 4.46 8.51 14.56
N LEU A 343 4.79 9.64 13.92
CA LEU A 343 5.97 10.43 14.21
C LEU A 343 5.95 11.07 15.61
N PHE A 344 4.79 11.56 16.07
CA PHE A 344 4.66 12.09 17.44
C PHE A 344 4.90 10.99 18.49
N ILE A 345 4.29 9.82 18.31
CA ILE A 345 4.50 8.66 19.18
C ILE A 345 5.98 8.27 19.17
N ALA A 346 6.61 8.22 17.98
CA ALA A 346 8.02 7.92 17.84
C ALA A 346 8.94 8.95 18.53
N ALA A 347 8.67 10.25 18.39
CA ALA A 347 9.43 11.29 19.06
C ALA A 347 9.34 11.18 20.60
N ILE A 348 8.15 10.92 21.13
CA ILE A 348 7.93 10.72 22.58
C ILE A 348 8.66 9.46 23.08
N MET A 349 8.62 8.36 22.32
CA MET A 349 9.38 7.14 22.60
C MET A 349 10.91 7.37 22.58
N PHE A 350 11.40 8.16 21.62
CA PHE A 350 12.83 8.51 21.55
C PHE A 350 13.26 9.34 22.76
N LEU A 351 12.46 10.33 23.16
CA LEU A 351 12.73 11.14 24.35
C LEU A 351 12.77 10.28 25.64
N ALA A 352 11.92 9.25 25.74
CA ALA A 352 11.91 8.35 26.89
C ALA A 352 13.23 7.57 27.10
N LEU A 353 14.04 7.34 26.05
CA LEU A 353 15.36 6.72 26.18
C LEU A 353 16.38 7.59 26.95
N PHE A 354 16.18 8.91 26.99
CA PHE A 354 17.04 9.84 27.72
C PHE A 354 16.62 10.07 29.18
N VAL A 355 15.40 9.64 29.54
CA VAL A 355 14.86 9.80 30.91
C VAL A 355 15.50 8.80 31.87
N TYR A 356 15.97 7.65 31.37
CA TYR A 356 16.60 6.60 32.16
C TYR A 356 18.13 6.68 32.09
N THR A 357 18.79 6.95 33.21
CA THR A 357 20.26 7.09 33.32
C THR A 357 20.77 6.36 34.57
N LYS A 358 21.92 5.70 34.47
CA LYS A 358 22.61 5.07 35.64
C LYS A 358 23.54 6.03 36.39
N ASP A 359 23.69 7.28 35.94
CA ASP A 359 24.54 8.28 36.60
C ASP A 359 23.84 8.87 37.83
N ASP A 360 24.30 8.52 39.03
CA ASP A 360 23.77 9.02 40.32
C ASP A 360 23.77 10.55 40.47
N ARG A 361 24.51 11.28 39.63
CA ARG A 361 24.47 12.76 39.60
C ARG A 361 23.36 13.32 38.69
N ARG A 362 22.81 12.51 37.80
CA ARG A 362 21.70 12.86 36.87
C ARG A 362 20.37 12.27 37.31
N ASN A 363 20.39 11.05 37.84
CA ASN A 363 19.24 10.30 38.35
C ASN A 363 18.32 11.14 39.29
N PRO A 364 18.83 11.87 40.31
CA PRO A 364 17.98 12.67 41.20
C PRO A 364 17.30 13.90 40.55
N ARG A 365 17.62 14.25 39.29
CA ARG A 365 16.95 15.36 38.58
C ARG A 365 15.66 14.95 37.87
N PHE A 366 15.46 13.66 37.61
CA PHE A 366 14.30 13.18 36.84
C PHE A 366 13.31 12.35 37.66
N GLY A 367 13.74 11.76 38.80
CA GLY A 367 12.84 11.06 39.74
C GLY A 367 12.09 9.86 39.14
N PHE A 368 12.56 9.34 38.01
CA PHE A 368 11.87 8.33 37.23
C PHE A 368 12.16 6.92 37.80
N SER A 369 11.11 6.17 38.10
CA SER A 369 11.21 4.81 38.62
C SER A 369 10.84 3.79 37.53
N THR A 370 11.18 2.52 37.74
CA THR A 370 10.72 1.42 36.88
C THR A 370 9.19 1.41 36.74
N TRP A 371 8.45 1.82 37.78
CA TRP A 371 7.00 1.95 37.77
C TRP A 371 6.49 3.06 36.83
N THR A 372 7.16 4.21 36.77
CA THR A 372 6.79 5.27 35.83
C THR A 372 7.09 4.86 34.38
N ALA A 373 8.16 4.07 34.15
CA ALA A 373 8.43 3.48 32.84
C ALA A 373 7.35 2.46 32.40
N ILE A 374 6.86 1.59 33.30
CA ILE A 374 5.72 0.69 33.05
C ILE A 374 4.47 1.51 32.64
N SER A 375 4.12 2.50 33.46
CA SER A 375 2.91 3.29 33.30
C SER A 375 2.91 4.08 31.99
N PHE A 376 4.07 4.62 31.60
CA PHE A 376 4.30 5.30 30.34
C PHE A 376 4.19 4.34 29.13
N ALA A 377 4.77 3.15 29.21
CA ALA A 377 4.67 2.14 28.15
C ALA A 377 3.20 1.70 27.92
N VAL A 378 2.45 1.42 28.98
CA VAL A 378 1.01 1.09 28.89
C VAL A 378 0.21 2.23 28.26
N SER A 379 0.51 3.48 28.64
CA SER A 379 -0.14 4.67 28.07
C SER A 379 0.12 4.82 26.57
N LEU A 380 1.37 4.61 26.12
CA LEU A 380 1.71 4.65 24.69
C LEU A 380 1.09 3.49 23.91
N LEU A 381 1.07 2.28 24.47
CA LEU A 381 0.40 1.12 23.84
C LEU A 381 -1.09 1.41 23.60
N LEU A 382 -1.78 2.01 24.59
CA LEU A 382 -3.18 2.41 24.42
C LEU A 382 -3.38 3.40 23.28
N VAL A 383 -2.50 4.40 23.12
CA VAL A 383 -2.57 5.38 22.03
C VAL A 383 -2.38 4.71 20.66
N VAL A 384 -1.42 3.79 20.52
CA VAL A 384 -1.20 3.05 19.27
C VAL A 384 -2.38 2.10 18.97
N VAL A 385 -2.94 1.43 19.98
CA VAL A 385 -4.13 0.58 19.82
C VAL A 385 -5.34 1.38 19.33
N VAL A 386 -5.59 2.57 19.91
CA VAL A 386 -6.67 3.45 19.45
C VAL A 386 -6.44 3.94 18.02
N ASP A 387 -5.19 4.23 17.63
CA ASP A 387 -4.86 4.58 16.24
C ASP A 387 -5.16 3.43 15.26
N GLN A 388 -4.85 2.20 15.69
CA GLN A 388 -5.11 0.97 14.94
C GLN A 388 -6.61 0.67 14.80
N THR A 389 -7.43 0.89 15.84
CA THR A 389 -8.88 0.67 15.74
C THR A 389 -9.54 1.61 14.75
N GLN A 390 -9.12 2.88 14.67
CA GLN A 390 -9.60 3.82 13.65
C GLN A 390 -9.28 3.37 12.22
N ILE A 391 -8.13 2.72 12.00
CA ILE A 391 -7.79 2.17 10.67
C ILE A 391 -8.76 1.04 10.33
N ARG A 392 -9.10 0.16 11.29
CA ARG A 392 -10.05 -0.93 11.10
C ARG A 392 -11.48 -0.47 10.83
N GLU A 393 -11.92 0.63 11.44
CA GLU A 393 -13.22 1.24 11.16
C GLU A 393 -13.33 1.74 9.71
N ILE A 394 -12.24 2.31 9.15
CA ILE A 394 -12.19 2.77 7.76
C ILE A 394 -12.09 1.59 6.78
N VAL A 395 -11.31 0.57 7.12
CA VAL A 395 -10.95 -0.53 6.25
C VAL A 395 -12.02 -1.63 6.21
N GLY A 396 -12.67 -1.95 7.33
CA GLY A 396 -13.72 -2.98 7.45
C GLY A 396 -13.36 -4.41 7.04
N ASP A 397 -12.17 -4.64 6.49
CA ASP A 397 -11.67 -5.95 6.09
C ASP A 397 -11.14 -6.73 7.30
N THR A 398 -11.14 -8.05 7.13
CA THR A 398 -10.50 -9.02 8.03
C THR A 398 -9.00 -9.16 7.79
N SER A 399 -8.50 -8.73 6.63
CA SER A 399 -7.06 -8.74 6.33
C SER A 399 -6.31 -7.59 7.03
N LEU A 400 -5.00 -7.76 7.24
CA LEU A 400 -4.15 -6.69 7.79
C LEU A 400 -3.86 -5.64 6.72
N SER A 401 -4.17 -4.38 7.03
CA SER A 401 -3.82 -3.26 6.17
C SER A 401 -2.37 -2.82 6.35
N TYR A 402 -1.76 -2.26 5.30
CA TYR A 402 -0.38 -1.76 5.32
C TYR A 402 -0.09 -0.83 6.52
N MET A 403 -1.01 0.07 6.86
CA MET A 403 -0.85 0.97 8.01
C MET A 403 -0.80 0.26 9.37
N GLU A 404 -1.43 -0.90 9.53
CA GLU A 404 -1.34 -1.67 10.79
C GLU A 404 0.08 -2.21 11.04
N PHE A 405 0.89 -2.41 9.99
CA PHE A 405 2.28 -2.79 10.16
C PHE A 405 3.12 -1.69 10.84
N PHE A 406 2.71 -0.42 10.75
CA PHE A 406 3.39 0.67 11.45
C PHE A 406 3.08 0.63 12.95
N ALA A 407 1.82 0.35 13.32
CA ALA A 407 1.45 0.06 14.71
C ALA A 407 2.21 -1.16 15.25
N ILE A 408 2.33 -2.24 14.46
CA ILE A 408 3.12 -3.44 14.83
C ILE A 408 4.59 -3.10 15.07
N ALA A 409 5.23 -2.33 14.19
CA ALA A 409 6.60 -1.87 14.39
C ALA A 409 6.73 -1.02 15.67
N GLN A 410 5.78 -0.12 15.94
CA GLN A 410 5.76 0.67 17.17
C GLN A 410 5.60 -0.21 18.42
N TYR A 411 4.72 -1.23 18.42
CA TYR A 411 4.60 -2.17 19.53
C TYR A 411 5.94 -2.86 19.85
N VAL A 412 6.64 -3.35 18.82
CA VAL A 412 7.96 -3.98 18.98
C VAL A 412 8.98 -3.01 19.61
N VAL A 413 8.99 -1.75 19.16
CA VAL A 413 9.93 -0.74 19.69
C VAL A 413 9.53 -0.26 21.09
N ILE A 414 8.23 -0.12 21.42
CA ILE A 414 7.77 0.19 22.79
C ILE A 414 8.23 -0.91 23.75
N MET A 415 7.99 -2.18 23.39
CA MET A 415 8.42 -3.33 24.20
C MET A 415 9.94 -3.39 24.34
N GLY A 416 10.70 -3.06 23.28
CA GLY A 416 12.16 -2.98 23.31
C GLY A 416 12.71 -1.88 24.22
N ILE A 417 12.14 -0.66 24.16
CA ILE A 417 12.49 0.45 25.06
C ILE A 417 12.18 0.09 26.52
N PHE A 418 11.01 -0.51 26.75
CA PHE A 418 10.58 -0.89 28.08
C PHE A 418 11.47 -2.00 28.68
N ALA A 419 11.79 -3.04 27.90
CA ALA A 419 12.74 -4.07 28.30
C ALA A 419 14.14 -3.48 28.61
N ASN A 420 14.60 -2.52 27.80
CA ASN A 420 15.84 -1.79 28.04
C ASN A 420 15.82 -1.03 29.38
N ALA A 421 14.72 -0.33 29.70
CA ALA A 421 14.55 0.37 30.96
C ALA A 421 14.54 -0.58 32.18
N ILE A 422 13.86 -1.74 32.09
CA ILE A 422 13.91 -2.75 33.17
C ILE A 422 15.34 -3.26 33.38
N ILE A 423 16.04 -3.65 32.31
CA ILE A 423 17.39 -4.21 32.40
C ILE A 423 18.38 -3.19 32.97
N LEU A 424 18.25 -1.92 32.60
CA LEU A 424 19.03 -0.83 33.20
C LEU A 424 18.61 -0.52 34.66
N GLY A 425 17.46 -1.03 35.12
CA GLY A 425 17.03 -0.99 36.52
C GLY A 425 17.44 -2.19 37.36
N THR A 426 18.03 -3.24 36.77
CA THR A 426 18.62 -4.34 37.53
C THR A 426 20.13 -4.19 37.66
N GLU A 427 20.72 -4.94 38.61
CA GLU A 427 22.17 -5.06 38.77
C GLU A 427 22.88 -5.79 37.60
N THR A 428 22.11 -6.23 36.58
CA THR A 428 22.61 -7.01 35.44
C THR A 428 23.49 -6.14 34.53
N LYS A 429 24.80 -6.35 34.58
CA LYS A 429 25.78 -5.59 33.78
C LYS A 429 25.87 -6.10 32.33
N ILE A 430 25.05 -5.55 31.44
CA ILE A 430 25.15 -5.81 30.00
C ILE A 430 26.01 -4.74 29.33
N ARG A 431 27.27 -5.09 29.03
CA ARG A 431 28.30 -4.19 28.47
C ARG A 431 27.88 -3.42 27.20
N ALA A 432 26.91 -3.92 26.43
CA ALA A 432 26.38 -3.25 25.25
C ALA A 432 25.32 -2.17 25.55
N LEU A 433 24.50 -2.35 26.61
CA LEU A 433 23.48 -1.39 27.04
C LEU A 433 24.09 -0.29 27.92
N GLU A 434 25.03 -0.66 28.79
CA GLU A 434 25.72 0.28 29.68
C GLU A 434 26.77 1.15 28.95
N TRP A 435 27.01 0.90 27.65
CA TRP A 435 27.99 1.66 26.88
C TRP A 435 27.57 3.13 26.73
N ARG A 436 28.35 4.01 27.38
CA ARG A 436 28.16 5.47 27.40
C ARG A 436 26.74 5.91 27.80
N ASP A 437 26.20 5.29 28.85
CA ASP A 437 24.87 5.60 29.43
C ASP A 437 23.75 5.50 28.38
N ASN A 438 23.38 4.26 28.01
CA ASN A 438 22.28 3.96 27.09
C ASN A 438 22.45 4.49 25.65
N LEU A 439 23.69 4.75 25.20
CA LEU A 439 23.96 5.32 23.89
C LEU A 439 23.61 4.37 22.73
N LEU A 440 23.81 3.05 22.89
CA LEU A 440 23.56 2.09 21.81
C LEU A 440 22.05 1.98 21.45
N PRO A 441 21.10 1.79 22.39
CA PRO A 441 19.67 1.84 22.09
C PRO A 441 19.23 3.18 21.50
N THR A 442 19.77 4.30 22.00
CA THR A 442 19.52 5.65 21.46
C THR A 442 19.96 5.77 19.99
N LEU A 443 21.11 5.21 19.62
CA LEU A 443 21.61 5.19 18.24
C LEU A 443 20.82 4.25 17.31
N LEU A 444 20.33 3.13 17.85
CA LEU A 444 19.59 2.14 17.07
C LEU A 444 18.10 2.48 16.89
N TYR A 445 17.53 3.33 17.76
CA TYR A 445 16.11 3.68 17.76
C TYR A 445 15.55 4.04 16.37
N TRP A 446 16.08 5.10 15.75
CA TRP A 446 15.58 5.58 14.45
C TRP A 446 15.86 4.62 13.29
N PRO A 447 17.09 4.07 13.12
CA PRO A 447 17.36 3.05 12.10
C PRO A 447 16.49 1.79 12.23
N LEU A 448 16.18 1.36 13.45
CA LEU A 448 15.39 0.16 13.70
C LEU A 448 13.90 0.41 13.41
N LEU A 449 13.32 1.50 13.91
CA LEU A 449 11.91 1.82 13.64
C LEU A 449 11.65 2.05 12.15
N ILE A 450 12.44 2.89 11.50
CA ILE A 450 12.27 3.18 10.06
C ILE A 450 12.72 1.99 9.21
N GLY A 451 13.69 1.19 9.67
CA GLY A 451 14.06 -0.08 9.04
C GLY A 451 12.94 -1.11 9.07
N LEU A 452 12.16 -1.19 10.16
CA LEU A 452 10.94 -2.02 10.23
C LEU A 452 9.84 -1.49 9.31
N PHE A 453 9.61 -0.17 9.26
CA PHE A 453 8.67 0.42 8.29
C PHE A 453 9.08 0.08 6.85
N PHE A 454 10.37 0.23 6.50
CA PHE A 454 10.89 -0.14 5.20
C PHE A 454 10.69 -1.63 4.89
N LEU A 455 11.04 -2.52 5.83
CA LEU A 455 10.87 -3.98 5.69
C LEU A 455 9.41 -4.36 5.44
N PHE A 456 8.47 -3.82 6.22
CA PHE A 456 7.05 -4.08 6.02
C PHE A 456 6.52 -3.47 4.72
N THR A 457 7.04 -2.33 4.29
CA THR A 457 6.72 -1.73 2.98
C THR A 457 7.17 -2.64 1.83
N VAL A 458 8.37 -3.24 1.92
CA VAL A 458 8.80 -4.26 0.96
C VAL A 458 7.89 -5.48 1.01
N ILE A 459 7.60 -6.04 2.20
CA ILE A 459 6.76 -7.25 2.33
C ILE A 459 5.35 -7.06 1.75
N VAL A 460 4.73 -5.90 1.93
CA VAL A 460 3.34 -5.66 1.48
C VAL A 460 3.24 -5.30 0.00
N PHE A 461 4.28 -4.67 -0.60
CA PHE A 461 4.22 -4.18 -1.98
C PHE A 461 5.08 -4.95 -2.98
N ALA A 462 6.05 -5.76 -2.54
CA ALA A 462 6.81 -6.67 -3.41
C ALA A 462 6.02 -7.96 -3.77
N ASN A 463 4.83 -8.14 -3.19
CA ASN A 463 3.82 -9.12 -3.55
C ASN A 463 2.58 -8.39 -4.11
#